data_AF-A0A444HFQ5-F1
#
_entry.id   AF-A0A444HFQ5-F1
#
_cell.length_a   1.000
_cell.length_b   1.000
_cell.length_c   1.000
_cell.angle_alpha   90.00
_cell.angle_beta   90.00
_cell.angle_gamma   90.00
#
_symmetry.space_group_name_H-M   'P 1'
#
loop_
_entity.id
_entity.type
_entity.pdbx_description
1 polymer ?
#
loop_
_entity_poly.entity_id
_entity_poly.type
_entity_poly.pdbx_seq_one_letter_code
_entity_poly.pdbx_strand_id
1 'polypeptide(L)'
;MTQKINIVLFGIGKAGSALINKALKNRKTLILDSHIDLRFPVITNSTVAFFEKEGANYSWEANFIQFGIPFKLEDVVEYVHENKLHNLIAIDATANAEFVRQYSGLIKSGFNVVSINETLASLHPDFETEISRTALNRGLDYSFINLPKGGNKAVADELFDTILAIAGKKEAVA
;
A
#
# COMPACT_ATOMS: atom_id res chain seq x y z
N MET A 1 -1.31 22.49 -5.67
CA MET A 1 -0.39 21.84 -4.71
C MET A 1 -0.34 20.37 -5.06
N THR A 2 0.82 19.71 -4.99
CA THR A 2 0.92 18.27 -5.29
C THR A 2 0.52 17.46 -4.05
N GLN A 3 -0.47 16.59 -4.21
CA GLN A 3 -0.91 15.66 -3.18
C GLN A 3 0.08 14.50 -3.06
N LYS A 4 0.66 14.33 -1.87
CA LYS A 4 1.50 13.16 -1.58
C LYS A 4 0.62 11.99 -1.13
N ILE A 5 0.78 10.84 -1.78
CA ILE A 5 0.13 9.59 -1.42
C ILE A 5 1.20 8.63 -0.89
N ASN A 6 1.02 8.17 0.35
CA ASN A 6 2.02 7.38 1.06
C ASN A 6 1.59 5.91 1.06
N ILE A 7 2.32 5.09 0.31
CA ILE A 7 2.04 3.67 0.11
C ILE A 7 2.92 2.84 1.03
N VAL A 8 2.30 2.10 1.94
CA VAL A 8 2.97 1.09 2.76
C VAL A 8 2.77 -0.25 2.08
N LEU A 9 3.83 -0.80 1.50
CA LEU A 9 3.77 -2.05 0.74
C LEU A 9 4.17 -3.24 1.60
N PHE A 10 3.25 -4.16 1.82
CA PHE A 10 3.51 -5.45 2.45
C PHE A 10 3.66 -6.53 1.37
N GLY A 11 4.87 -7.08 1.23
CA GLY A 11 5.15 -8.11 0.22
C GLY A 11 5.82 -7.57 -1.04
N ILE A 12 7.14 -7.43 -0.99
CA ILE A 12 8.00 -6.99 -2.11
C ILE A 12 8.26 -8.07 -3.18
N GLY A 13 7.36 -9.07 -3.27
CA GLY A 13 7.45 -10.14 -4.27
C GLY A 13 7.28 -9.64 -5.71
N LYS A 14 7.00 -10.53 -6.66
CA LYS A 14 6.89 -10.18 -8.09
C LYS A 14 5.87 -9.08 -8.38
N ALA A 15 4.71 -9.10 -7.72
CA ALA A 15 3.68 -8.08 -7.89
C ALA A 15 4.08 -6.75 -7.22
N GLY A 16 4.58 -6.79 -5.98
CA GLY A 16 4.99 -5.61 -5.23
C GLY A 16 6.15 -4.86 -5.90
N SER A 17 7.19 -5.56 -6.36
CA SER A 17 8.31 -4.92 -7.09
C SER A 17 7.86 -4.35 -8.44
N ALA A 18 6.98 -5.04 -9.17
CA ALA A 18 6.40 -4.53 -10.40
C ALA A 18 5.58 -3.25 -10.16
N LEU A 19 4.82 -3.17 -9.06
CA LEU A 19 4.08 -1.97 -8.65
C LEU A 19 5.04 -0.80 -8.38
N ILE A 20 6.11 -0.99 -7.59
CA ILE A 20 7.07 0.08 -7.31
C ILE A 20 7.69 0.58 -8.63
N ASN A 21 8.14 -0.33 -9.49
CA ASN A 21 8.74 0.02 -10.77
C ASN A 21 7.77 0.79 -11.67
N LYS A 22 6.50 0.39 -11.71
CA LYS A 22 5.45 1.12 -12.44
C LYS A 22 5.24 2.51 -11.85
N ALA A 23 5.16 2.65 -10.53
CA ALA A 23 4.98 3.94 -9.88
C ALA A 23 6.15 4.89 -10.13
N LEU A 24 7.40 4.41 -10.05
CA LEU A 24 8.59 5.19 -10.35
C LEU A 24 8.63 5.65 -11.81
N LYS A 25 8.28 4.76 -12.74
CA LYS A 25 8.23 5.07 -14.18
C LYS A 25 7.21 6.17 -14.49
N ASN A 26 6.06 6.18 -13.81
CA ASN A 26 4.98 7.13 -14.05
C ASN A 26 5.05 8.38 -13.14
N ARG A 27 5.95 8.41 -12.15
CA ARG A 27 5.98 9.47 -11.12
C ARG A 27 6.03 10.88 -11.70
N LYS A 28 6.88 11.13 -12.70
CA LYS A 28 6.98 12.46 -13.34
C LYS A 28 5.65 12.88 -13.97
N THR A 29 5.02 11.98 -14.72
CA THR A 29 3.72 12.22 -15.37
C THR A 29 2.63 12.45 -14.34
N LEU A 30 2.56 11.64 -13.28
CA LEU A 30 1.56 11.82 -12.22
C LEU A 30 1.67 13.17 -11.50
N ILE A 31 2.90 13.63 -11.23
CA ILE A 31 3.13 14.92 -10.57
C ILE A 31 2.70 16.08 -11.47
N LEU A 32 2.99 16.00 -12.77
CA LEU A 32 2.71 17.08 -13.73
C LEU A 32 1.23 17.13 -14.13
N ASP A 33 0.64 15.97 -14.44
CA ASP A 33 -0.68 15.91 -15.09
C ASP A 33 -1.82 15.72 -14.08
N SER A 34 -1.54 15.03 -12.97
CA SER A 34 -2.54 14.67 -11.96
C SER A 34 -2.25 15.25 -10.58
N HIS A 35 -1.19 16.05 -10.43
CA HIS A 35 -0.76 16.61 -9.14
C HIS A 35 -0.60 15.56 -8.02
N ILE A 36 -0.30 14.31 -8.36
CA ILE A 36 -0.15 13.19 -7.42
C ILE A 36 1.32 12.77 -7.35
N ASP A 37 1.88 12.73 -6.14
CA ASP A 37 3.21 12.17 -5.86
C ASP A 37 3.07 10.88 -5.06
N LEU A 38 3.24 9.73 -5.73
CA LEU A 38 3.24 8.42 -5.09
C LEU A 38 4.59 8.17 -4.42
N ARG A 39 4.55 7.84 -3.12
CA ARG A 39 5.73 7.51 -2.31
C ARG A 39 5.58 6.15 -1.67
N PHE A 40 6.71 5.48 -1.43
CA PHE A 40 6.78 4.19 -0.75
C PHE A 40 7.62 4.33 0.53
N PRO A 41 7.10 5.02 1.56
CA PRO A 41 7.85 5.29 2.77
C PRO A 41 8.11 4.03 3.60
N VAL A 42 7.31 2.98 3.41
CA VAL A 42 7.55 1.68 4.02
C VAL A 42 7.36 0.57 2.99
N ILE A 43 8.33 -0.31 2.90
CA ILE A 43 8.26 -1.52 2.06
C ILE A 43 8.66 -2.71 2.93
N THR A 44 7.95 -3.83 2.84
CA THR A 44 8.23 -5.01 3.66
C THR A 44 8.30 -6.30 2.84
N ASN A 45 9.00 -7.29 3.38
CA ASN A 45 8.87 -8.69 2.99
C ASN A 45 8.40 -9.52 4.21
N SER A 46 8.59 -10.85 4.15
CA SER A 46 8.18 -11.75 5.24
C SER A 46 8.99 -11.61 6.53
N THR A 47 10.16 -10.94 6.51
CA THR A 47 11.08 -10.88 7.65
C THR A 47 11.49 -9.47 8.06
N VAL A 48 11.54 -8.54 7.12
CA VAL A 48 12.07 -7.18 7.34
C VAL A 48 11.24 -6.11 6.66
N ALA A 49 11.28 -4.90 7.23
CA ALA A 49 10.76 -3.69 6.65
C ALA A 49 11.89 -2.68 6.40
N PHE A 50 11.78 -1.98 5.29
CA PHE A 50 12.53 -0.78 4.97
C PHE A 50 11.66 0.44 5.29
N PHE A 51 12.25 1.37 6.05
CA PHE A 51 11.65 2.67 6.37
C PHE A 51 12.43 3.77 5.65
N GLU A 52 11.73 4.57 4.84
CA GLU A 52 12.32 5.68 4.11
C GLU A 52 12.84 6.73 5.10
N LYS A 53 14.11 7.11 4.91
CA LYS A 53 14.71 8.26 5.59
C LYS A 53 14.70 9.44 4.64
N GLU A 54 14.39 10.62 5.18
CA GLU A 54 14.34 11.87 4.41
C GLU A 54 15.67 12.10 3.67
N GLY A 55 15.61 12.31 2.35
CA GLY A 55 16.79 12.56 1.51
C GLY A 55 17.49 11.33 0.89
N ALA A 56 16.95 10.11 1.06
CA ALA A 56 17.53 8.92 0.43
C ALA A 56 17.35 8.92 -1.11
N ASN A 57 18.44 8.67 -1.83
CA ASN A 57 18.42 8.50 -3.29
C ASN A 57 17.58 7.24 -3.64
N TYR A 58 16.73 7.35 -4.67
CA TYR A 58 15.71 6.35 -5.05
C TYR A 58 16.31 5.06 -5.67
N SER A 59 17.04 4.27 -4.88
CA SER A 59 17.37 2.88 -5.18
C SER A 59 16.71 1.99 -4.13
N TRP A 60 15.40 1.81 -4.23
CA TRP A 60 14.62 1.09 -3.22
C TRP A 60 15.10 -0.36 -3.05
N GLU A 61 15.57 -1.01 -4.12
CA GLU A 61 16.11 -2.37 -4.07
C GLU A 61 17.38 -2.44 -3.21
N ALA A 62 18.36 -1.58 -3.50
CA ALA A 62 19.62 -1.53 -2.75
C ALA A 62 19.37 -1.09 -1.30
N ASN A 63 18.50 -0.09 -1.09
CA ASN A 63 18.16 0.40 0.23
C ASN A 63 17.40 -0.63 1.06
N PHE A 64 16.51 -1.42 0.45
CA PHE A 64 15.80 -2.49 1.14
C PHE A 64 16.75 -3.59 1.61
N ILE A 65 17.69 -4.00 0.76
CA ILE A 65 18.71 -4.99 1.12
C ILE A 65 19.61 -4.48 2.24
N GLN A 66 19.98 -3.20 2.21
CA GLN A 66 20.94 -2.62 3.14
C GLN A 66 20.33 -2.18 4.48
N PHE A 67 19.07 -1.72 4.48
CA PHE A 67 18.43 -1.08 5.64
C PHE A 67 17.16 -1.79 6.10
N GLY A 68 16.84 -2.97 5.56
CA GLY A 68 15.75 -3.79 6.05
C GLY A 68 16.01 -4.25 7.49
N ILE A 69 15.08 -3.97 8.39
CA ILE A 69 15.13 -4.41 9.79
C ILE A 69 13.91 -5.27 10.13
N PRO A 70 14.02 -6.25 11.05
CA PRO A 70 12.84 -6.94 11.57
C PRO A 70 11.82 -5.94 12.07
N PHE A 71 10.54 -6.21 11.78
CA PHE A 71 9.47 -5.28 12.09
C PHE A 71 8.24 -6.01 12.62
N LYS A 72 7.42 -5.25 13.34
CA LYS A 72 6.04 -5.56 13.66
C LYS A 72 5.13 -4.51 13.02
N LEU A 73 3.84 -4.79 12.96
CA LEU A 73 2.88 -3.85 12.39
C LEU A 73 2.86 -2.53 13.19
N GLU A 74 3.03 -2.62 14.51
CA GLU A 74 3.09 -1.47 15.39
C GLU A 74 4.21 -0.51 15.00
N ASP A 75 5.39 -1.02 14.61
CA ASP A 75 6.52 -0.21 14.17
C ASP A 75 6.18 0.60 12.90
N VAL A 76 5.37 0.02 12.02
CA VAL A 76 4.88 0.69 10.80
C VAL A 76 3.90 1.82 11.13
N VAL A 77 2.97 1.56 12.05
CA VAL A 77 1.99 2.55 12.51
C VAL A 77 2.69 3.69 13.25
N GLU A 78 3.66 3.37 14.12
CA GLU A 78 4.47 4.33 14.84
C GLU A 78 5.26 5.22 13.88
N TYR A 79 5.99 4.63 12.94
CA TYR A 79 6.74 5.38 11.93
C TYR A 79 5.84 6.36 11.15
N VAL A 80 4.68 5.92 10.71
CA VAL A 80 3.71 6.75 9.97
C VAL A 80 3.21 7.92 10.82
N HIS A 81 2.93 7.68 12.10
CA HIS A 81 2.49 8.71 13.04
C HIS A 81 3.61 9.72 13.35
N GLU A 82 4.82 9.24 13.67
CA GLU A 82 5.99 10.08 13.97
C GLU A 82 6.35 10.99 12.79
N ASN A 83 6.30 10.46 11.57
CA ASN A 83 6.58 11.22 10.35
C ASN A 83 5.37 12.02 9.83
N LYS A 84 4.25 12.02 10.57
CA LYS A 84 3.01 12.74 10.23
C LYS A 84 2.57 12.47 8.79
N LEU A 85 2.63 11.21 8.38
CA LEU A 85 2.25 10.80 7.04
C LEU A 85 0.72 10.76 6.93
N HIS A 86 0.21 11.39 5.88
CA HIS A 86 -1.22 11.40 5.55
C HIS A 86 -1.45 10.69 4.22
N ASN A 87 -2.70 10.52 3.78
CA ASN A 87 -3.02 9.84 2.51
C ASN A 87 -2.40 8.44 2.42
N LEU A 88 -2.65 7.66 3.47
CA LEU A 88 -2.07 6.36 3.69
C LEU A 88 -2.82 5.29 2.90
N ILE A 89 -2.09 4.45 2.18
CA ILE A 89 -2.61 3.26 1.51
C ILE A 89 -1.70 2.09 1.89
N ALA A 90 -2.26 1.08 2.56
CA ALA A 90 -1.61 -0.19 2.81
C ALA A 90 -1.92 -1.14 1.64
N ILE A 91 -0.88 -1.68 1.02
CA ILE A 91 -0.99 -2.69 -0.04
C ILE A 91 -0.57 -4.04 0.53
N ASP A 92 -1.49 -4.99 0.59
CA ASP A 92 -1.18 -6.38 0.91
C ASP A 92 -0.94 -7.18 -0.38
N ALA A 93 0.34 -7.36 -0.70
CA ALA A 93 0.85 -8.24 -1.73
C ALA A 93 1.53 -9.50 -1.15
N THR A 94 1.18 -9.86 0.10
CA THR A 94 1.67 -11.07 0.75
C THR A 94 0.83 -12.28 0.37
N ALA A 95 1.33 -13.48 0.71
CA ALA A 95 0.58 -14.72 0.64
C ALA A 95 0.27 -15.26 2.06
N ASN A 96 0.14 -14.35 3.04
CA ASN A 96 0.01 -14.71 4.45
C ASN A 96 -1.41 -14.46 4.96
N ALA A 97 -2.14 -15.54 5.30
CA ALA A 97 -3.48 -15.44 5.87
C ALA A 97 -3.53 -14.71 7.23
N GLU A 98 -2.46 -14.81 8.03
CA GLU A 98 -2.40 -14.13 9.32
C GLU A 98 -2.22 -12.62 9.17
N PHE A 99 -1.63 -12.17 8.05
CA PHE A 99 -1.53 -10.75 7.76
C PHE A 99 -2.91 -10.14 7.45
N VAL A 100 -3.81 -10.89 6.81
CA VAL A 100 -5.17 -10.43 6.51
C VAL A 100 -5.93 -10.00 7.78
N ARG A 101 -5.70 -10.68 8.91
CA ARG A 101 -6.29 -10.34 10.21
C ARG A 101 -5.89 -8.96 10.71
N GLN A 102 -4.81 -8.38 10.18
CA GLN A 102 -4.30 -7.06 10.57
C GLN A 102 -5.04 -5.89 9.90
N TYR A 103 -5.89 -6.14 8.90
CA TYR A 103 -6.57 -5.08 8.16
C TYR A 103 -7.41 -4.17 9.05
N SER A 104 -8.08 -4.72 10.06
CA SER A 104 -8.86 -3.92 11.03
C SER A 104 -7.96 -2.92 11.78
N GLY A 105 -6.75 -3.33 12.16
CA GLY A 105 -5.77 -2.46 12.82
C GLY A 105 -5.24 -1.35 11.91
N LEU A 106 -4.95 -1.69 10.64
CA LEU A 106 -4.55 -0.72 9.62
C LEU A 106 -5.64 0.33 9.37
N ILE A 107 -6.88 -0.11 9.16
CA ILE A 107 -8.02 0.79 8.94
C ILE A 107 -8.27 1.69 10.16
N LYS A 108 -8.19 1.14 11.37
CA LYS A 108 -8.27 1.92 12.62
C LYS A 108 -7.16 2.95 12.72
N SER A 109 -5.98 2.65 12.18
CA SER A 109 -4.83 3.55 12.12
C SER A 109 -4.87 4.57 10.96
N GLY A 110 -5.95 4.59 10.16
CA GLY A 110 -6.16 5.59 9.11
C GLY A 110 -5.73 5.19 7.71
N PHE A 111 -5.43 3.91 7.48
CA PHE A 111 -5.03 3.39 6.17
C PHE A 111 -6.25 3.03 5.33
N ASN A 112 -6.23 3.44 4.06
CA ASN A 112 -6.95 2.70 3.03
C ASN A 112 -6.24 1.36 2.81
N VAL A 113 -6.97 0.30 2.49
CA VAL A 113 -6.38 -1.03 2.33
C VAL A 113 -6.71 -1.57 0.94
N VAL A 114 -5.68 -1.96 0.19
CA VAL A 114 -5.82 -2.68 -1.08
C VAL A 114 -5.12 -4.02 -0.94
N SER A 115 -5.78 -5.10 -1.32
CA SER A 115 -5.24 -6.45 -1.18
C SER A 115 -5.32 -7.23 -2.49
N ILE A 116 -4.23 -7.95 -2.79
CA ILE A 116 -4.19 -9.02 -3.79
C ILE A 116 -3.92 -10.39 -3.13
N ASN A 117 -4.04 -10.47 -1.80
CA ASN A 117 -3.71 -11.65 -1.04
C ASN A 117 -4.84 -12.69 -1.19
N GLU A 118 -4.62 -13.68 -2.04
CA GLU A 118 -5.60 -14.73 -2.38
C GLU A 118 -6.07 -15.55 -1.16
N THR A 119 -5.34 -15.52 -0.03
CA THR A 119 -5.76 -16.18 1.21
C THR A 119 -6.98 -15.52 1.84
N LEU A 120 -7.35 -14.29 1.46
CA LEU A 120 -8.60 -13.67 1.88
C LEU A 120 -9.81 -14.54 1.52
N ALA A 121 -9.80 -15.18 0.34
CA ALA A 121 -10.91 -16.00 -0.14
C ALA A 121 -11.13 -17.28 0.68
N SER A 122 -10.15 -17.70 1.49
CA SER A 122 -10.29 -18.84 2.39
C SER A 122 -10.77 -18.46 3.80
N LEU A 123 -10.92 -17.17 4.09
CA LEU A 123 -11.51 -16.69 5.34
C LEU A 123 -13.04 -16.71 5.28
N HIS A 124 -13.67 -16.60 6.46
CA HIS A 124 -15.11 -16.57 6.56
C HIS A 124 -15.68 -15.33 5.81
N PRO A 125 -16.78 -15.45 5.04
CA PRO A 125 -17.36 -14.33 4.28
C PRO A 125 -17.67 -13.08 5.12
N ASP A 126 -17.99 -13.26 6.39
CA ASP A 126 -18.25 -12.16 7.32
C ASP A 126 -17.02 -11.27 7.56
N PHE A 127 -15.81 -11.80 7.39
CA PHE A 127 -14.57 -11.06 7.63
C PHE A 127 -14.43 -9.90 6.64
N GLU A 128 -14.58 -10.16 5.34
CA GLU A 128 -14.49 -9.12 4.31
C GLU A 128 -15.59 -8.06 4.46
N THR A 129 -16.79 -8.52 4.83
CA THR A 129 -17.93 -7.63 5.10
C THR A 129 -17.64 -6.70 6.29
N GLU A 130 -17.08 -7.23 7.37
CA GLU A 130 -16.71 -6.44 8.56
C GLU A 130 -15.62 -5.42 8.24
N ILE A 131 -14.58 -5.81 7.50
CA ILE A 131 -13.50 -4.93 7.07
C ILE A 131 -14.02 -3.80 6.19
N SER A 132 -14.83 -4.13 5.19
CA SER A 132 -15.44 -3.15 4.27
C SER A 132 -16.30 -2.14 5.03
N ARG A 133 -17.14 -2.61 5.95
CA ARG A 133 -17.97 -1.75 6.80
C ARG A 133 -17.12 -0.87 7.72
N THR A 134 -16.04 -1.41 8.27
CA THR A 134 -15.13 -0.66 9.16
C THR A 134 -14.42 0.45 8.39
N ALA A 135 -13.95 0.20 7.17
CA ALA A 135 -13.35 1.21 6.30
C ALA A 135 -14.35 2.33 5.98
N LEU A 136 -15.56 1.96 5.53
CA LEU A 136 -16.62 2.91 5.19
C LEU A 136 -16.99 3.83 6.37
N ASN A 137 -17.16 3.26 7.56
CA ASN A 137 -17.48 4.03 8.78
C ASN A 137 -16.41 5.04 9.18
N ARG A 138 -15.18 4.88 8.67
CA ARG A 138 -14.04 5.79 8.91
C ARG A 138 -13.77 6.72 7.73
N GLY A 139 -14.58 6.66 6.66
CA GLY A 139 -14.33 7.41 5.43
C GLY A 139 -13.07 6.93 4.69
N LEU A 140 -12.74 5.65 4.80
CA LEU A 140 -11.60 5.00 4.16
C LEU A 140 -12.09 3.99 3.12
N ASP A 141 -11.23 3.68 2.16
CA ASP A 141 -11.48 2.68 1.14
C ASP A 141 -10.84 1.33 1.50
N TYR A 142 -11.57 0.28 1.19
CA TYR A 142 -11.07 -1.10 1.14
C TYR A 142 -11.32 -1.66 -0.25
N SER A 143 -10.34 -2.37 -0.82
CA SER A 143 -10.49 -3.03 -2.13
C SER A 143 -9.72 -4.33 -2.17
N PHE A 144 -10.39 -5.41 -2.53
CA PHE A 144 -9.77 -6.68 -2.86
C PHE A 144 -9.74 -6.87 -4.38
N ILE A 145 -8.55 -7.17 -4.91
CA ILE A 145 -8.32 -7.36 -6.33
C ILE A 145 -8.07 -8.86 -6.57
N ASN A 146 -8.97 -9.46 -7.35
CA ASN A 146 -8.73 -10.81 -7.86
C ASN A 146 -7.61 -10.76 -8.91
N LEU A 147 -6.63 -11.65 -8.81
CA LEU A 147 -5.47 -11.61 -9.71
C LEU A 147 -5.89 -11.72 -11.19
N PRO A 148 -5.64 -10.69 -12.01
CA PRO A 148 -6.04 -10.70 -13.42
C PRO A 148 -5.24 -11.74 -14.22
N LYS A 149 -5.86 -12.25 -15.27
CA LYS A 149 -5.16 -13.04 -16.30
C LYS A 149 -4.18 -12.13 -17.03
N GLY A 150 -2.89 -12.41 -16.94
CA GLY A 150 -1.85 -11.55 -17.56
C GLY A 150 -0.54 -11.45 -16.77
N GLY A 151 -0.43 -12.13 -15.63
CA GLY A 151 0.79 -12.18 -14.81
C GLY A 151 1.07 -10.86 -14.08
N ASN A 152 2.29 -10.72 -13.55
CA ASN A 152 2.62 -9.66 -12.59
C ASN A 152 2.44 -8.24 -13.14
N LYS A 153 2.56 -8.05 -14.45
CA LYS A 153 2.35 -6.73 -15.07
C LYS A 153 0.88 -6.31 -14.97
N ALA A 154 -0.05 -7.20 -15.30
CA ALA A 154 -1.49 -6.92 -15.18
C ALA A 154 -1.88 -6.65 -13.72
N VAL A 155 -1.34 -7.44 -12.78
CA VAL A 155 -1.55 -7.23 -11.34
C VAL A 155 -1.03 -5.84 -10.91
N ALA A 156 0.16 -5.46 -11.36
CA ALA A 156 0.73 -4.14 -11.04
C ALA A 156 -0.04 -2.99 -11.69
N ASP A 157 -0.59 -3.20 -12.90
CA ASP A 157 -1.45 -2.24 -13.58
C ASP A 157 -2.73 -2.01 -12.77
N GLU A 158 -3.41 -3.07 -12.34
CA GLU A 158 -4.65 -2.98 -11.56
C GLU A 158 -4.44 -2.41 -10.16
N LEU A 159 -3.37 -2.79 -9.47
CA LEU A 159 -2.97 -2.19 -8.19
C LEU A 159 -2.74 -0.69 -8.33
N PHE A 160 -2.02 -0.28 -9.39
CA PHE A 160 -1.70 1.12 -9.64
C PHE A 160 -2.97 1.93 -9.95
N ASP A 161 -3.86 1.41 -10.80
CA ASP A 161 -5.12 2.09 -11.14
C ASP A 161 -6.03 2.22 -9.90
N THR A 162 -6.08 1.19 -9.04
CA THR A 162 -6.82 1.23 -7.76
C THR A 162 -6.25 2.27 -6.81
N ILE A 163 -4.92 2.37 -6.70
CA ILE A 163 -4.24 3.40 -5.91
C ILE A 163 -4.62 4.81 -6.41
N LEU A 164 -4.64 5.03 -7.71
CA LEU A 164 -5.02 6.31 -8.30
C LEU A 164 -6.51 6.62 -8.07
N ALA A 165 -7.39 5.63 -8.14
CA ALA A 165 -8.80 5.82 -7.83
C ALA A 165 -9.02 6.26 -6.37
N ILE A 166 -8.33 5.63 -5.41
CA ILE A 166 -8.38 6.02 -3.99
C ILE A 166 -7.78 7.42 -3.78
N ALA A 167 -6.67 7.72 -4.45
CA ALA A 167 -6.02 9.03 -4.37
C ALA A 167 -6.94 10.15 -4.91
N GLY A 168 -7.55 9.94 -6.08
CA GLY A 168 -8.41 10.93 -6.75
C GLY A 168 -9.72 11.22 -6.03
N LYS A 169 -10.29 10.24 -5.30
CA LYS A 169 -11.49 10.49 -4.45
C LYS A 169 -11.26 11.58 -3.41
N LYS A 170 -10.02 11.75 -2.93
CA LYS A 170 -9.69 12.74 -1.90
C LYS A 170 -9.62 14.17 -2.42
N GLU A 171 -9.43 14.39 -3.73
CA GLU A 171 -9.50 15.73 -4.33
C GLU A 171 -10.94 16.24 -4.45
N ALA A 172 -11.93 15.34 -4.63
CA ALA A 172 -13.32 15.74 -4.85
C ALA A 172 -14.07 16.21 -3.59
N VAL A 173 -13.45 16.10 -2.40
CA VAL A 173 -14.08 16.38 -1.10
C VAL A 173 -13.39 17.55 -0.37
N ALA A 174 -12.40 18.19 -1.00
CA ALA A 174 -11.63 19.30 -0.43
C ALA A 174 -12.08 20.68 -0.95
#